data_AF-A0AAN6H8N3-F1
#
_entry.id   AF-A0AAN6H8N3-F1
#
_cell.length_a   1.000
_cell.length_b   1.000
_cell.length_c   1.000
_cell.angle_alpha   90.00
_cell.angle_beta   90.00
_cell.angle_gamma   90.00
#
_symmetry.space_group_name_H-M   'P 1'
#
loop_
_entity.id
_entity.type
_entity.pdbx_description
1 polymer ?
#
loop_
_entity_poly.entity_id
_entity_poly.type
_entity_poly.pdbx_seq_one_letter_code
_entity_poly.pdbx_strand_id
1 'polypeptide(L)'
;MPGIVDTAIVPRQMIAAVDPSDITPVSTIVSAYIRLLDDETLTGQGIECSVDKQLPFTDPPLMNGKHTKRAATVWDPLFKIMHGENSGLADAVAGEDFVMQEGRLERA
;
A
#
# COMPACT_ATOMS: atom_id res chain seq x y z
N MET A 1 -4.71 5.89 5.07
CA MET A 1 -4.55 5.10 6.31
C MET A 1 -5.67 5.47 7.28
N PRO A 2 -6.72 4.66 7.43
CA PRO A 2 -7.78 4.96 8.39
C PRO A 2 -7.35 4.58 9.83
N GLY A 3 -7.82 5.35 10.81
CA GLY A 3 -7.88 4.96 12.22
C GLY A 3 -8.93 3.85 12.46
N ILE A 4 -9.39 3.69 13.69
CA ILE A 4 -10.46 2.72 14.00
C ILE A 4 -11.80 3.22 13.44
N VAL A 5 -12.49 2.35 12.69
CA VAL A 5 -13.75 2.67 12.01
C VAL A 5 -14.74 1.59 12.34
N ASP A 6 -15.94 1.97 12.78
CA ASP A 6 -17.03 1.01 13.00
C ASP A 6 -17.59 0.53 11.65
N THR A 7 -17.06 -0.61 11.20
CA THR A 7 -17.49 -1.30 9.98
C THR A 7 -17.74 -2.76 10.29
N ALA A 8 -18.49 -3.46 9.43
CA ALA A 8 -18.87 -4.85 9.67
C ALA A 8 -17.70 -5.84 9.72
N ILE A 9 -16.52 -5.48 9.21
CA ILE A 9 -15.31 -6.32 9.30
C ILE A 9 -14.64 -6.24 10.67
N VAL A 10 -14.87 -5.16 11.42
CA VAL A 10 -14.28 -4.97 12.75
C VAL A 10 -15.16 -5.64 13.80
N PRO A 11 -14.63 -6.56 14.63
CA PRO A 11 -15.37 -7.17 15.72
C PRO A 11 -15.99 -6.13 16.66
N ARG A 12 -17.25 -6.33 17.06
CA ARG A 12 -17.97 -5.39 17.93
C ARG A 12 -17.30 -5.17 19.27
N GLN A 13 -16.63 -6.19 19.80
CA GLN A 13 -15.84 -6.10 21.03
C GLN A 13 -14.68 -5.11 20.92
N MET A 14 -14.06 -4.97 19.74
CA MET A 14 -13.01 -3.98 19.52
C MET A 14 -13.58 -2.57 19.52
N ILE A 15 -14.72 -2.35 18.86
CA ILE A 15 -15.41 -1.05 18.85
C ILE A 15 -15.85 -0.65 20.26
N ALA A 16 -16.43 -1.58 21.02
CA ALA A 16 -16.87 -1.32 22.39
C ALA A 16 -15.72 -1.04 23.38
N ALA A 17 -14.49 -1.42 23.04
CA ALA A 17 -13.31 -1.20 23.88
C ALA A 17 -12.64 0.16 23.66
N VAL A 18 -13.04 0.90 22.62
CA VAL A 18 -12.48 2.21 22.27
C VAL A 18 -13.45 3.32 22.70
N ASP A 19 -12.93 4.45 23.16
CA ASP A 19 -13.77 5.60 23.45
C ASP A 19 -14.46 6.08 22.17
N PRO A 20 -15.78 6.38 22.19
CA PRO A 20 -16.49 6.85 21.00
C PRO A 20 -15.83 8.07 20.33
N SER A 21 -15.13 8.93 21.09
CA SER A 21 -14.41 10.10 20.56
C SER A 21 -13.14 9.75 19.77
N ASP A 22 -12.61 8.54 19.92
CA ASP A 22 -11.47 8.05 19.15
C ASP A 22 -11.90 7.30 17.87
N ILE A 23 -13.21 7.11 17.66
CA ILE A 23 -13.74 6.47 16.45
C ILE A 23 -13.69 7.43 15.27
N THR A 24 -13.05 6.99 14.18
CA THR A 24 -13.00 7.72 12.92
C THR A 24 -14.33 7.57 12.17
N PRO A 25 -15.04 8.68 11.88
CA PRO A 25 -16.22 8.62 11.04
C PRO A 25 -15.88 8.17 9.62
N VAL A 26 -16.76 7.35 9.02
CA VAL A 26 -16.62 6.91 7.63
C VAL A 26 -16.51 8.10 6.66
N SER A 27 -17.20 9.21 6.96
CA SER A 27 -17.17 10.43 6.15
C SER A 27 -15.77 11.06 6.05
N THR A 28 -14.94 10.96 7.09
CA THR A 28 -13.55 11.45 7.05
C THR A 28 -12.75 10.70 5.98
N ILE A 29 -12.99 9.39 5.84
CA ILE A 29 -12.28 8.53 4.88
C ILE A 29 -12.80 8.74 3.46
N VAL A 30 -14.13 8.77 3.30
CA VAL A 30 -14.74 8.96 1.97
C VAL A 30 -14.35 10.31 1.38
N SER A 31 -14.35 11.37 2.18
CA SER A 31 -13.90 12.69 1.72
C SER A 31 -12.41 12.72 1.36
N ALA A 32 -11.55 11.99 2.08
CA ALA A 32 -10.13 11.86 1.73
C ALA A 32 -9.95 11.09 0.42
N TYR A 33 -10.74 10.03 0.21
CA TYR A 33 -10.71 9.22 -1.01
C TYR A 33 -11.11 10.05 -2.23
N ILE A 34 -12.21 10.81 -2.13
CA ILE A 34 -12.65 11.74 -3.19
C ILE A 34 -11.56 12.76 -3.50
N ARG A 35 -10.95 13.36 -2.47
CA ARG A 35 -9.85 14.31 -2.65
C ARG A 35 -8.67 13.71 -3.42
N LEU A 36 -8.29 12.47 -3.12
CA LEU A 36 -7.19 11.78 -3.83
C LEU A 36 -7.55 11.41 -5.28
N LEU A 37 -8.83 11.22 -5.58
CA LEU A 37 -9.29 10.99 -6.96
C LEU A 37 -9.34 12.28 -7.77
N ASP A 38 -9.71 13.40 -7.13
CA ASP A 38 -9.94 14.67 -7.82
C ASP A 38 -8.67 15.52 -7.97
N ASP A 39 -7.65 15.32 -7.12
CA ASP A 39 -6.41 16.11 -7.11
C ASP A 39 -5.18 15.28 -7.51
N GLU A 40 -4.83 15.33 -8.80
CA GLU A 40 -3.67 14.62 -9.35
C GLU A 40 -2.33 15.05 -8.70
N THR A 41 -2.25 16.23 -8.07
CA THR A 41 -1.03 16.68 -7.39
C THR A 41 -0.70 15.85 -6.13
N LEU A 42 -1.66 15.05 -5.65
CA LEU A 42 -1.51 14.15 -4.52
C LEU A 42 -1.10 12.73 -4.93
N THR A 43 -0.79 12.50 -6.21
CA THR A 43 -0.29 11.20 -6.69
C THR A 43 0.91 10.73 -5.89
N GLY A 44 0.85 9.48 -5.41
CA GLY A 44 1.91 8.87 -4.58
C GLY A 44 1.93 9.34 -3.12
N GLN A 45 0.99 10.16 -2.68
CA GLN A 45 0.88 10.57 -1.28
C GLN A 45 -0.16 9.76 -0.53
N GLY A 46 0.11 9.50 0.75
CA GLY A 46 -0.88 8.94 1.68
C GLY A 46 -1.61 10.04 2.43
N ILE A 47 -2.85 9.76 2.85
CA ILE A 47 -3.57 10.56 3.85
C ILE A 47 -3.95 9.66 5.01
N GLU A 48 -3.57 10.06 6.23
CA GLU A 48 -4.08 9.49 7.47
C GLU A 48 -5.43 10.10 7.79
N CYS A 49 -6.43 9.26 8.07
CA CYS A 49 -7.75 9.66 8.53
C CYS A 49 -7.88 9.27 10.00
N SER A 50 -7.80 10.24 10.90
CA SER A 50 -7.81 10.02 12.34
C SER A 50 -8.86 10.91 12.98
N VAL A 51 -9.93 10.29 13.48
CA VAL A 51 -11.13 10.97 13.96
C VAL A 51 -11.69 11.89 12.86
N ASP A 52 -11.71 13.20 13.08
CA ASP A 52 -12.22 14.20 12.16
C ASP A 52 -11.14 14.84 11.28
N LYS A 53 -9.91 14.30 11.31
CA LYS A 53 -8.74 14.89 10.63
C LYS A 53 -8.28 14.06 9.43
N GLN A 54 -7.85 14.77 8.40
CA GLN A 54 -7.09 14.25 7.27
C GLN A 54 -5.69 14.84 7.31
N LEU A 55 -4.71 14.00 7.62
CA LEU A 55 -3.32 14.42 7.81
C LEU A 55 -2.47 13.86 6.67
N PRO A 56 -1.54 14.64 6.09
CA PRO A 56 -0.57 14.09 5.16
C PRO A 56 0.20 12.94 5.81
N PHE A 57 0.19 11.78 5.17
CA PHE A 57 0.97 10.63 5.61
C PHE A 57 2.26 10.59 4.82
N THR A 58 3.38 10.79 5.51
CA THR A 58 4.71 10.65 4.92
C THR A 58 5.12 9.20 4.92
N ASP A 59 5.71 8.74 3.82
CA ASP A 59 6.27 7.39 3.77
C ASP A 59 7.26 7.18 4.91
N PRO A 60 7.14 6.06 5.65
CA PRO A 60 8.08 5.76 6.71
C PRO A 60 9.48 5.57 6.12
N PRO A 61 10.54 5.95 6.85
CA PRO A 61 11.90 5.77 6.37
C PRO A 61 12.19 4.28 6.13
N LEU A 62 12.98 4.01 5.09
CA LEU A 62 13.48 2.68 4.80
C LEU A 62 14.47 2.26 5.89
N MET A 63 13.99 1.54 6.89
CA MET A 63 14.73 1.25 8.14
C MET A 63 16.07 0.51 7.91
N ASN A 64 16.20 -0.30 6.86
CA ASN A 64 17.45 -0.93 6.44
C ASN A 64 17.91 -0.43 5.06
N GLY A 65 17.69 0.87 4.79
CA GLY A 65 18.16 1.59 3.61
C GLY A 65 17.95 0.83 2.31
N LYS A 66 19.05 0.55 1.60
CA LYS A 66 19.05 -0.14 0.30
C LYS A 66 18.40 -1.54 0.33
N HIS A 67 18.49 -2.25 1.46
CA HIS A 67 17.95 -3.60 1.58
C HIS A 67 16.42 -3.56 1.70
N THR A 68 15.88 -2.63 2.49
CA THR A 68 14.43 -2.37 2.50
C THR A 68 13.95 -1.85 1.15
N LYS A 69 14.69 -0.92 0.50
CA LYS A 69 14.34 -0.44 -0.86
C LYS A 69 14.21 -1.60 -1.83
N ARG A 70 15.21 -2.48 -1.89
CA ARG A 70 15.25 -3.62 -2.81
C ARG A 70 14.09 -4.59 -2.60
N ALA A 71 13.75 -4.88 -1.34
CA ALA A 71 12.64 -5.75 -1.01
C ALA A 71 11.28 -5.11 -1.37
N ALA A 72 11.15 -3.79 -1.22
CA ALA A 72 9.93 -3.07 -1.56
C ALA A 72 9.73 -2.89 -3.08
N THR A 73 10.79 -2.98 -3.90
CA THR A 73 10.72 -2.70 -5.36
C THR A 73 10.89 -3.94 -6.26
N VAL A 74 10.95 -5.16 -5.71
CA VAL A 74 11.13 -6.42 -6.47
C VAL A 74 9.82 -7.01 -7.01
N TRP A 75 8.86 -6.17 -7.39
CA TRP A 75 7.53 -6.63 -7.82
C TRP A 75 7.38 -6.81 -9.33
N ASP A 76 8.29 -6.25 -10.14
CA ASP A 76 8.25 -6.36 -11.60
C ASP A 76 8.20 -7.82 -12.13
N PRO A 77 8.95 -8.79 -11.55
CA PRO A 77 8.84 -10.18 -11.99
C PRO A 77 7.43 -10.74 -11.79
N LEU A 78 6.80 -10.47 -10.65
CA LEU A 78 5.44 -10.94 -10.37
C LEU A 78 4.43 -10.24 -11.28
N PHE A 79 4.59 -8.94 -11.48
CA PHE A 79 3.76 -8.17 -12.41
C PHE A 79 3.82 -8.78 -13.83
N LYS A 80 5.02 -9.08 -14.35
CA LYS A 80 5.20 -9.75 -15.65
C LYS A 80 4.54 -11.13 -15.70
N ILE A 81 4.64 -11.93 -14.64
CA ILE A 81 3.96 -13.24 -14.57
C ILE A 81 2.43 -13.08 -14.64
N MET A 82 1.88 -12.07 -13.97
CA MET A 82 0.43 -11.86 -13.89
C MET A 82 -0.16 -11.16 -15.11
N HIS A 83 0.61 -10.27 -15.76
CA HIS A 83 0.13 -9.36 -16.80
C HIS A 83 0.76 -9.61 -18.18
N GLY A 84 1.85 -10.38 -18.26
CA GLY A 84 2.54 -10.68 -19.52
C GLY A 84 3.46 -9.58 -20.03
N GLU A 85 3.62 -8.47 -19.29
CA GLU A 85 4.45 -7.33 -19.66
C GLU A 85 5.19 -6.75 -18.44
N ASN A 86 6.25 -5.97 -18.67
CA ASN A 86 6.95 -5.27 -17.59
C ASN A 86 6.13 -4.07 -17.10
N SER A 87 6.26 -3.68 -15.83
CA SER A 87 5.50 -2.53 -15.29
C SER A 87 5.91 -1.18 -15.87
N GLY A 88 7.13 -1.07 -16.43
CA GLY A 88 7.67 0.18 -16.98
C GLY A 88 8.06 1.23 -15.92
N LEU A 89 8.03 0.88 -14.63
CA LEU A 89 8.43 1.79 -13.54
C LEU A 89 9.95 1.94 -13.50
N ALA A 90 10.44 3.17 -13.44
CA ALA A 90 11.88 3.48 -13.51
C ALA A 90 12.71 2.86 -12.38
N ASP A 91 12.12 2.71 -11.19
CA ASP A 91 12.75 2.17 -9.98
C ASP A 91 12.42 0.68 -9.74
N ALA A 92 11.63 0.06 -10.63
CA ALA A 92 11.29 -1.35 -10.51
C ALA A 92 12.52 -2.20 -10.81
N VAL A 93 12.71 -3.25 -10.02
CA VAL A 93 13.80 -4.16 -10.31
C VAL A 93 13.32 -5.26 -11.24
N ALA A 94 13.81 -5.19 -12.47
CA ALA A 94 13.57 -6.21 -13.48
C ALA A 94 13.89 -7.60 -12.94
N GLY A 95 13.00 -8.55 -13.21
CA GLY A 95 13.27 -9.97 -13.04
C GLY A 95 14.14 -10.48 -14.16
N GLU A 96 15.01 -11.44 -13.84
CA GLU A 96 15.60 -12.31 -14.85
C GLU A 96 14.59 -13.44 -15.15
N ASP A 97 14.52 -13.85 -16.40
CA ASP A 97 13.73 -15.02 -16.77
C ASP A 97 14.46 -16.29 -16.28
N PHE A 98 13.69 -17.32 -15.91
CA PHE A 98 14.24 -18.61 -15.49
C PHE A 98 13.79 -19.69 -16.47
N VAL A 99 14.66 -20.64 -16.74
CA VAL A 99 14.38 -21.79 -17.60
C VAL A 99 14.43 -23.06 -16.78
N MET A 100 13.50 -23.97 -17.04
CA MET A 100 13.57 -25.33 -16.49
C MET A 100 14.67 -26.10 -17.21
N GLN A 101 15.80 -26.36 -16.54
CA GLN A 101 16.86 -27.23 -17.02
C GLN A 101 17.01 -28.42 -16.07
N GLU A 102 16.87 -29.64 -16.60
CA GLU A 102 17.04 -30.89 -15.82
C GLU A 102 16.20 -30.93 -14.52
N GLY A 103 15.00 -30.35 -14.54
CA GLY A 103 14.10 -30.31 -13.38
C GLY A 103 14.47 -29.28 -12.31
N ARG A 104 15.44 -28.39 -12.57
CA ARG A 104 15.79 -27.24 -11.73
C ARG A 104 15.44 -25.93 -12.43
N LEU A 105 15.01 -24.96 -11.62
CA LEU A 105 14.90 -23.57 -12.06
C LEU A 105 16.31 -22.99 -12.10
N GLU A 106 16.83 -22.81 -13.30
CA GLU A 106 18.11 -22.15 -13.56
C GLU A 106 17.84 -20.76 -14.13
N ARG A 107 18.74 -19.80 -13.86
CA ARG A 107 18.68 -18.49 -14.53
C ARG A 107 18.89 -18.69 -16.02
N ALA A 108 18.09 -18.01 -16.84
CA ALA A 108 18.22 -18.02 -18.29
C ALA A 108 19.56 -17.43 -18.76
#